data_AF-A0AAN8ZZ05-F1
#
_entry.id   AF-A0AAN8ZZ05-F1
#
_cell.length_a   1.000
_cell.length_b   1.000
_cell.length_c   1.000
_cell.angle_alpha   90.00
_cell.angle_beta   90.00
_cell.angle_gamma   90.00
#
_symmetry.space_group_name_H-M   'P 1'
#
loop_
_entity.id
_entity.type
_entity.pdbx_description
1 polymer ?
#
loop_
_entity_poly.entity_id
_entity_poly.type
_entity_poly.pdbx_seq_one_letter_code
_entity_poly.pdbx_strand_id
1 'polypeptide(L)'
;MSGLSLEEYDLLGDSKYRAYVAAVDKTLRNFENTSEWADLISTLGKLNKVLLSHMKYPVVPRRITISKRLAQCMHPALPSGVHLKALETYDIIFKCMGTNRLSQELFIYSAGLFPLFSSAAMNVRSALLTVYETHFVPLGQRLRPGLNGFLSGILAGLEEGSDHLE
;
A
#
# COMPACT_ATOMS: atom_id res chain seq x y z
N MET A 1 -18.92 -14.17 -8.01
CA MET A 1 -17.81 -14.03 -7.04
C MET A 1 -16.52 -14.04 -7.83
N SER A 2 -15.65 -13.05 -7.67
CA SER A 2 -14.35 -13.02 -8.37
C SER A 2 -13.46 -14.17 -7.89
N GLY A 3 -12.59 -14.74 -8.73
CA GLY A 3 -11.72 -15.87 -8.34
C GLY A 3 -10.87 -15.59 -7.09
N LEU A 4 -10.51 -14.33 -6.86
CA LEU A 4 -9.78 -13.85 -5.68
C LEU A 4 -10.56 -14.06 -4.36
N SER A 5 -11.90 -13.97 -4.40
CA SER A 5 -12.74 -14.21 -3.22
C SER A 5 -12.87 -15.70 -2.86
N LEU A 6 -12.73 -16.58 -3.84
CA LEU A 6 -12.78 -18.03 -3.63
C LEU A 6 -11.49 -18.55 -2.98
N GLU A 7 -10.34 -18.07 -3.44
CA GLU A 7 -9.05 -18.45 -2.87
C GLU A 7 -8.91 -18.02 -1.39
N GLU A 8 -9.38 -16.81 -1.04
CA GLU A 8 -9.43 -16.38 0.36
C GLU A 8 -10.36 -17.27 1.19
N TYR A 9 -11.50 -17.70 0.63
CA TYR A 9 -12.43 -18.61 1.29
C TYR A 9 -11.80 -19.98 1.57
N ASP A 10 -11.07 -20.55 0.60
CA ASP A 10 -10.38 -21.84 0.78
C ASP A 10 -9.31 -21.75 1.88
N LEU A 11 -8.58 -20.62 1.94
CA LEU A 11 -7.58 -20.37 2.99
C LEU A 11 -8.20 -20.27 4.39
N LEU A 12 -9.50 -19.96 4.54
CA LEU A 12 -10.16 -19.98 5.84
C LEU A 12 -10.21 -21.38 6.45
N GLY A 13 -9.96 -22.45 5.69
CA GLY A 13 -9.74 -23.80 6.21
C GLY A 13 -8.45 -23.94 7.03
N ASP A 14 -7.42 -23.14 6.76
CA ASP A 14 -6.14 -23.15 7.46
C ASP A 14 -6.20 -22.35 8.78
N SER A 15 -5.90 -23.00 9.90
CA SER A 15 -5.90 -22.38 11.23
C SER A 15 -4.89 -21.23 11.35
N LYS A 16 -3.73 -21.34 10.68
CA LYS A 16 -2.71 -20.29 10.67
C LYS A 16 -3.17 -19.08 9.86
N TYR A 17 -3.94 -19.28 8.78
CA TYR A 17 -4.54 -18.17 8.04
C TYR A 17 -5.66 -17.50 8.86
N ARG A 18 -6.50 -18.26 9.56
CA ARG A 18 -7.49 -17.67 10.48
C ARG A 18 -6.83 -16.83 11.58
N ALA A 19 -5.68 -17.27 12.10
CA ALA A 19 -4.90 -16.48 13.06
C ALA A 19 -4.35 -15.18 12.43
N TYR A 20 -3.90 -15.24 11.18
CA TYR A 20 -3.49 -14.05 10.42
C TYR A 20 -4.64 -13.04 10.26
N VAL A 21 -5.82 -13.50 9.84
CA VAL A 21 -7.03 -12.68 9.73
C VAL A 21 -7.35 -12.02 11.08
N ALA A 22 -7.35 -12.78 12.18
CA ALA A 22 -7.62 -12.25 13.50
C ALA A 22 -6.59 -11.20 13.96
N ALA A 23 -5.31 -11.40 13.65
CA ALA A 23 -4.24 -10.45 13.97
C ALA A 23 -4.36 -9.15 13.15
N VAL A 24 -4.76 -9.25 11.88
CA VAL A 24 -5.06 -8.10 11.03
C VAL A 24 -6.28 -7.35 11.54
N ASP A 25 -7.40 -8.03 11.83
CA ASP A 25 -8.62 -7.41 12.38
C ASP A 25 -8.35 -6.72 13.73
N LYS A 26 -7.49 -7.30 14.59
CA LYS A 26 -7.05 -6.65 15.82
C LYS A 26 -6.28 -5.35 15.53
N THR A 27 -5.39 -5.36 14.55
CA THR A 27 -4.62 -4.16 14.19
C THR A 27 -5.50 -3.09 13.55
N LEU A 28 -6.44 -3.49 12.69
CA LEU A 28 -7.35 -2.57 11.99
C LEU A 28 -8.25 -1.78 12.95
N ARG A 29 -8.68 -2.37 14.07
CA ARG A 29 -9.42 -1.66 15.13
C ARG A 29 -8.64 -0.50 15.75
N ASN A 30 -7.31 -0.55 15.75
CA ASN A 30 -6.51 0.56 16.28
C ASN A 30 -6.55 1.80 15.36
N PHE A 31 -6.77 1.62 14.05
CA PHE A 31 -6.94 2.74 13.12
C PHE A 31 -8.25 3.51 13.36
N GLU A 32 -9.26 2.89 13.97
CA GLU A 32 -10.55 3.54 14.28
C GLU A 32 -10.42 4.50 15.46
N ASN A 33 -9.48 4.25 16.37
CA ASN A 33 -9.25 5.04 17.57
C ASN A 33 -8.05 6.00 17.43
N THR A 34 -7.54 6.18 16.22
CA THR A 34 -6.39 7.05 15.96
C THR A 34 -6.84 8.50 15.84
N SER A 35 -6.45 9.33 16.81
CA SER A 35 -6.68 10.79 16.80
C SER A 35 -5.47 11.58 16.31
N GLU A 36 -4.27 11.01 16.39
CA GLU A 36 -3.02 11.69 16.05
C GLU A 36 -2.20 10.96 15.00
N TRP A 37 -1.36 11.69 14.28
CA TRP A 37 -0.49 11.10 13.25
C TRP A 37 0.53 10.11 13.82
N ALA A 38 0.96 10.27 15.08
CA ALA A 38 1.87 9.34 15.74
C ALA A 38 1.24 7.95 15.96
N ASP A 39 -0.06 7.91 16.26
CA ASP A 39 -0.82 6.66 16.38
C ASP A 39 -0.93 5.93 15.04
N LEU A 40 -0.98 6.67 13.91
CA LEU A 40 -0.93 6.06 12.57
C LEU A 40 0.40 5.34 12.36
N ILE A 41 1.53 5.98 12.70
CA ILE A 41 2.86 5.34 12.57
C ILE A 41 2.95 4.08 13.43
N SER A 42 2.50 4.17 14.69
CA SER A 42 2.47 3.03 15.62
C SER A 42 1.60 1.88 15.08
N THR A 43 0.42 2.21 14.56
CA THR A 43 -0.53 1.23 14.04
C THR A 43 -0.04 0.59 12.75
N LEU A 44 0.53 1.36 11.82
CA LEU A 44 1.22 0.85 10.63
C LEU A 44 2.40 -0.05 11.01
N GLY A 45 3.18 0.33 12.02
CA GLY A 45 4.26 -0.51 12.55
C GLY A 45 3.78 -1.87 13.09
N LYS A 46 2.65 -1.90 13.78
CA LYS A 46 2.01 -3.14 14.23
C LYS A 46 1.54 -3.97 13.03
N LEU A 47 0.93 -3.32 12.02
CA LEU A 47 0.48 -4.00 10.80
C LEU A 47 1.65 -4.63 10.05
N ASN A 48 2.76 -3.90 9.88
CA ASN A 48 3.97 -4.41 9.22
C ASN A 48 4.49 -5.69 9.89
N LYS A 49 4.53 -5.74 11.23
CA LYS A 49 4.93 -6.94 11.98
C LYS A 49 3.99 -8.13 11.71
N VAL A 50 2.67 -7.88 11.65
CA VAL A 50 1.69 -8.92 11.35
C VAL A 50 1.86 -9.43 9.92
N LEU A 51 2.02 -8.53 8.94
CA LEU A 51 2.25 -8.92 7.54
C LEU A 51 3.54 -9.72 7.35
N LEU A 52 4.66 -9.25 7.93
CA LEU A 52 5.97 -9.89 7.83
C LEU A 52 6.00 -11.29 8.45
N SER A 53 5.23 -11.53 9.52
CA SER A 53 5.13 -12.86 10.13
C SER A 53 4.28 -13.85 9.33
N HIS A 54 3.57 -13.37 8.28
CA HIS A 54 2.64 -14.17 7.49
C HIS A 54 2.93 -14.12 5.97
N MET A 55 4.16 -13.76 5.58
CA MET A 55 4.61 -13.61 4.18
C MET A 55 4.41 -14.85 3.29
N LYS A 56 4.18 -16.03 3.87
CA LYS A 56 3.85 -17.25 3.11
C LYS A 56 2.47 -17.21 2.43
N TYR A 57 1.58 -16.30 2.84
CA TYR A 57 0.22 -16.20 2.31
C TYR A 57 0.10 -15.06 1.31
N PRO A 58 0.03 -15.33 -0.01
CA PRO A 58 -0.10 -14.27 -1.00
C PRO A 58 -1.44 -13.53 -0.93
N VAL A 59 -2.46 -14.12 -0.29
CA VAL A 59 -3.77 -13.48 -0.08
C VAL A 59 -3.73 -12.67 1.21
N VAL A 60 -3.56 -11.35 1.09
CA VAL A 60 -3.63 -10.43 2.24
C VAL A 60 -5.09 -10.30 2.70
N PRO A 61 -5.42 -10.66 3.95
CA PRO A 61 -6.78 -10.56 4.45
C PRO A 61 -7.16 -9.09 4.62
N ARG A 62 -8.45 -8.78 4.46
CA ARG A 62 -8.97 -7.40 4.59
C ARG A 62 -8.27 -6.37 3.70
N ARG A 63 -7.69 -6.79 2.57
CA ARG A 63 -6.96 -5.94 1.60
C ARG A 63 -7.67 -4.63 1.25
N ILE A 64 -9.00 -4.66 1.10
CA ILE A 64 -9.79 -3.46 0.79
C ILE A 64 -9.74 -2.46 1.96
N THR A 65 -9.96 -2.92 3.20
CA THR A 65 -9.89 -2.06 4.38
C THR A 65 -8.47 -1.54 4.60
N ILE A 66 -7.46 -2.41 4.47
CA ILE A 66 -6.05 -2.01 4.56
C ILE A 66 -5.72 -0.94 3.52
N SER A 67 -6.06 -1.16 2.25
CA SER A 67 -5.77 -0.21 1.18
C SER A 67 -6.41 1.17 1.41
N LYS A 68 -7.65 1.21 1.90
CA LYS A 68 -8.31 2.47 2.29
C LYS A 68 -7.58 3.20 3.41
N ARG A 69 -7.13 2.48 4.45
CA ARG A 69 -6.34 3.06 5.54
C ARG A 69 -4.99 3.57 5.04
N LEU A 70 -4.32 2.81 4.18
CA LEU A 70 -3.08 3.26 3.56
C LEU A 70 -3.26 4.50 2.70
N ALA A 71 -4.35 4.59 1.93
CA ALA A 71 -4.67 5.79 1.14
C ALA A 71 -4.89 7.02 2.04
N GLN A 72 -5.58 6.86 3.19
CA GLN A 72 -5.72 7.92 4.18
C GLN A 72 -4.37 8.35 4.74
N CYS A 73 -3.45 7.41 4.99
CA CYS A 73 -2.10 7.72 5.44
C CYS A 73 -1.28 8.48 4.39
N MET A 74 -1.69 8.54 3.12
CA MET A 74 -1.04 9.33 2.06
C MET A 74 -1.62 10.74 1.88
N HIS A 75 -2.50 11.18 2.78
CA HIS A 75 -3.05 12.54 2.71
C HIS A 75 -1.95 13.60 2.84
N PRO A 76 -1.94 14.68 2.02
CA PRO A 76 -0.90 15.71 2.03
C PRO A 76 -0.72 16.43 3.38
N ALA A 77 -1.81 16.54 4.15
CA ALA A 77 -1.76 17.15 5.48
C ALA A 77 -1.05 16.30 6.56
N LEU A 78 -0.66 15.06 6.25
CA LEU A 78 0.07 14.20 7.17
C LEU A 78 1.58 14.38 7.00
N PRO A 79 2.37 14.22 8.08
CA PRO A 79 3.82 14.40 8.01
C PRO A 79 4.51 13.26 7.25
N SER A 80 5.68 13.54 6.69
CA SER A 80 6.49 12.59 5.92
C SER A 80 6.74 11.26 6.64
N GLY A 81 6.83 11.27 7.98
CA GLY A 81 6.99 10.05 8.78
C GLY A 81 5.84 9.06 8.62
N VAL A 82 4.60 9.54 8.46
CA VAL A 82 3.43 8.69 8.19
C VAL A 82 3.49 8.16 6.77
N HIS A 83 3.81 9.01 5.79
CA HIS A 83 3.95 8.61 4.38
C HIS A 83 4.99 7.49 4.22
N LEU A 84 6.19 7.69 4.76
CA LEU A 84 7.28 6.70 4.71
C LEU A 84 6.87 5.38 5.35
N LYS A 85 6.20 5.42 6.52
CA LYS A 85 5.75 4.21 7.18
C LYS A 85 4.68 3.47 6.38
N ALA A 86 3.78 4.20 5.74
CA ALA A 86 2.76 3.61 4.88
C ALA A 86 3.36 3.05 3.58
N LEU A 87 4.38 3.69 2.99
CA LEU A 87 5.12 3.16 1.84
C LEU A 87 5.84 1.84 2.18
N GLU A 88 6.41 1.73 3.39
CA GLU A 88 6.96 0.46 3.91
C GLU A 88 5.86 -0.63 3.99
N THR A 89 4.66 -0.27 4.45
CA THR A 89 3.52 -1.22 4.46
C THR A 89 3.12 -1.65 3.05
N TYR A 90 3.05 -0.73 2.08
CA TYR A 90 2.80 -1.06 0.67
C TYR A 90 3.84 -2.04 0.13
N ASP A 91 5.13 -1.78 0.35
CA ASP A 91 6.23 -2.67 -0.07
C ASP A 91 6.07 -4.09 0.48
N ILE A 92 5.77 -4.23 1.77
CA ILE A 92 5.55 -5.54 2.40
C ILE A 92 4.37 -6.28 1.76
N ILE A 93 3.24 -5.59 1.56
CA ILE A 93 2.05 -6.18 0.92
C ILE A 93 2.38 -6.62 -0.51
N PHE A 94 3.06 -5.79 -1.29
CA PHE A 94 3.41 -6.11 -2.68
C PHE A 94 4.38 -7.28 -2.78
N LYS A 95 5.38 -7.36 -1.88
CA LYS A 95 6.26 -8.54 -1.75
C LYS A 95 5.49 -9.81 -1.40
N CYS A 96 4.51 -9.71 -0.51
CA CYS A 96 3.69 -10.83 -0.08
C CYS A 96 2.82 -11.37 -1.23
N MET A 97 2.17 -10.47 -1.98
CA MET A 97 1.28 -10.83 -3.09
C MET A 97 2.01 -11.32 -4.34
N GLY A 98 3.22 -10.79 -4.58
CA GLY A 98 3.96 -10.97 -5.83
C GLY A 98 3.29 -10.27 -7.03
N THR A 99 4.00 -10.23 -8.16
CA THR A 99 3.58 -9.46 -9.34
C THR A 99 2.28 -9.97 -9.98
N ASN A 100 2.01 -11.28 -9.89
CA ASN A 100 0.80 -11.89 -10.44
C ASN A 100 -0.46 -11.35 -9.79
N ARG A 101 -0.57 -11.44 -8.45
CA ARG A 101 -1.74 -10.93 -7.75
C ARG A 101 -1.77 -9.41 -7.76
N LEU A 102 -0.63 -8.74 -7.57
CA LEU A 102 -0.58 -7.28 -7.62
C LEU A 102 -1.17 -6.74 -8.93
N SER A 103 -0.90 -7.38 -10.08
CA SER A 103 -1.50 -6.94 -11.34
C SER A 103 -3.03 -7.01 -11.40
N GLN A 104 -3.64 -7.95 -10.67
CA GLN A 104 -5.10 -8.12 -10.60
C GLN A 104 -5.74 -7.18 -9.58
N GLU A 105 -4.96 -6.76 -8.58
CA GLU A 105 -5.43 -5.94 -7.47
C GLU A 105 -4.89 -4.51 -7.50
N LEU A 106 -4.15 -4.13 -8.54
CA LEU A 106 -3.44 -2.86 -8.65
C LEU A 106 -4.31 -1.64 -8.31
N PHE A 107 -5.56 -1.66 -8.80
CA PHE A 107 -6.52 -0.58 -8.60
C PHE A 107 -6.77 -0.30 -7.10
N ILE A 108 -6.83 -1.33 -6.25
CA ILE A 108 -7.15 -1.16 -4.83
C ILE A 108 -6.05 -0.38 -4.10
N TYR A 109 -4.79 -0.51 -4.54
CA TYR A 109 -3.64 0.14 -3.91
C TYR A 109 -3.23 1.45 -4.58
N SER A 110 -3.72 1.72 -5.79
CA SER A 110 -3.33 2.90 -6.58
C SER A 110 -3.81 4.24 -6.01
N ALA A 111 -4.97 4.26 -5.35
CA ALA A 111 -5.66 5.48 -4.93
C ALA A 111 -4.84 6.37 -3.99
N GLY A 112 -4.01 5.78 -3.12
CA GLY A 112 -3.13 6.54 -2.23
C GLY A 112 -1.78 6.89 -2.84
N LEU A 113 -1.26 6.06 -3.76
CA LEU A 113 0.09 6.19 -4.27
C LEU A 113 0.20 7.26 -5.35
N PHE A 114 -0.73 7.28 -6.32
CA PHE A 114 -0.62 8.17 -7.48
C PHE A 114 -0.69 9.66 -7.12
N PRO A 115 -1.59 10.12 -6.21
CA PRO A 115 -1.66 11.54 -5.86
C PRO A 115 -0.48 12.04 -5.01
N LEU A 116 0.20 11.13 -4.28
CA LEU A 116 1.19 11.49 -3.28
C LEU A 116 2.39 12.25 -3.86
N PHE A 117 2.81 11.89 -5.08
CA PHE A 117 4.09 12.34 -5.65
C PHE A 117 4.21 13.87 -5.76
N SER A 118 3.13 14.57 -6.15
CA SER A 118 3.09 16.05 -6.21
C SER A 118 3.33 16.69 -4.84
N SER A 119 2.45 16.44 -3.87
CA SER A 119 2.53 17.11 -2.56
C SER A 119 3.63 16.60 -1.59
N ALA A 120 4.37 15.55 -1.94
CA ALA A 120 5.29 14.87 -1.02
C ALA A 120 6.67 15.54 -0.90
N ALA A 121 7.27 15.47 0.29
CA ALA A 121 8.66 15.85 0.50
C ALA A 121 9.64 14.98 -0.31
N MET A 122 10.84 15.49 -0.60
CA MET A 122 11.84 14.83 -1.46
C MET A 122 12.19 13.39 -1.04
N ASN A 123 12.32 13.14 0.26
CA ASN A 123 12.59 11.79 0.78
C ASN A 123 11.41 10.83 0.55
N VAL A 124 10.18 11.31 0.65
CA VAL A 124 8.96 10.53 0.36
C VAL A 124 8.83 10.27 -1.13
N ARG A 125 9.11 11.26 -1.98
CA ARG A 125 9.14 11.10 -3.45
C ARG A 125 10.13 10.01 -3.86
N SER A 126 11.35 10.04 -3.31
CA SER A 126 12.36 8.99 -3.54
C SER A 126 11.87 7.60 -3.13
N ALA A 127 11.32 7.47 -1.91
CA ALA A 127 10.76 6.20 -1.44
C ALA A 127 9.59 5.70 -2.30
N LEU A 128 8.72 6.60 -2.77
CA LEU A 128 7.60 6.27 -3.65
C LEU A 128 8.09 5.77 -5.01
N LEU A 129 9.11 6.41 -5.60
CA LEU A 129 9.72 5.94 -6.84
C LEU A 129 10.33 4.55 -6.67
N THR A 130 10.97 4.26 -5.53
CA THR A 130 11.46 2.91 -5.24
C THR A 130 10.32 1.87 -5.21
N VAL A 131 9.16 2.21 -4.64
CA VAL A 131 7.98 1.33 -4.66
C VAL A 131 7.52 1.06 -6.11
N TYR A 132 7.48 2.10 -6.95
CA TYR A 132 7.11 1.94 -8.34
C TYR A 132 8.11 1.12 -9.15
N GLU A 133 9.40 1.39 -9.01
CA GLU A 133 10.47 0.64 -9.65
C GLU A 133 10.45 -0.84 -9.25
N THR A 134 10.24 -1.12 -7.96
CA THR A 134 10.27 -2.48 -7.43
C THR A 134 9.02 -3.28 -7.78
N HIS A 135 7.84 -2.64 -7.80
CA HIS A 135 6.55 -3.36 -7.83
C HIS A 135 5.68 -3.09 -9.05
N PHE A 136 5.75 -1.89 -9.63
CA PHE A 136 4.89 -1.47 -10.74
C PHE A 136 5.57 -1.72 -12.09
N VAL A 137 6.84 -1.34 -12.23
CA VAL A 137 7.61 -1.54 -13.46
C VAL A 137 7.67 -3.03 -13.86
N PRO A 138 7.89 -4.00 -12.93
CA PRO A 138 7.91 -5.42 -13.28
C PRO A 138 6.55 -6.01 -13.69
N LEU A 139 5.45 -5.27 -13.55
CA LEU A 139 4.15 -5.71 -14.08
C LEU A 139 4.14 -5.71 -15.61
N GLY A 140 4.97 -4.88 -16.25
CA GLY A 140 5.07 -4.77 -17.71
C GLY A 140 3.72 -4.45 -18.35
N GLN A 141 3.31 -5.25 -19.34
CA GLN A 141 2.03 -5.05 -20.02
C GLN A 141 0.81 -5.13 -19.08
N ARG A 142 0.95 -5.79 -17.92
CA ARG A 142 -0.13 -5.90 -16.93
C ARG A 142 -0.36 -4.62 -16.14
N LEU A 143 0.52 -3.62 -16.25
CA LEU A 143 0.32 -2.28 -15.70
C LEU A 143 -0.74 -1.47 -16.48
N ARG A 144 -1.05 -1.86 -17.73
CA ARG A 144 -1.96 -1.14 -18.63
C ARG A 144 -3.26 -0.63 -17.97
N PRO A 145 -3.99 -1.41 -17.15
CA PRO A 145 -5.23 -0.94 -16.53
C PRO A 145 -5.05 0.27 -15.60
N GLY A 146 -3.87 0.42 -14.99
CA GLY A 146 -3.54 1.55 -14.10
C GLY A 146 -2.59 2.57 -14.73
N LEU A 147 -2.18 2.38 -15.99
CA LEU A 147 -1.10 3.15 -16.60
C LEU A 147 -1.41 4.65 -16.70
N ASN A 148 -2.63 5.03 -17.07
CA ASN A 148 -3.01 6.44 -17.15
C ASN A 148 -2.87 7.15 -15.80
N GLY A 149 -3.39 6.54 -14.74
CA GLY A 149 -3.26 7.08 -13.38
C GLY A 149 -1.79 7.13 -12.91
N PHE A 150 -1.02 6.10 -13.26
CA PHE A 150 0.40 6.03 -12.94
C PHE A 150 1.20 7.16 -13.60
N LEU A 151 0.99 7.38 -14.90
CA LEU A 151 1.64 8.46 -15.66
C LEU A 151 1.21 9.82 -15.14
N SER A 152 -0.09 10.05 -14.94
CA SER A 152 -0.60 11.31 -14.41
C SER A 152 0.00 11.62 -13.03
N GLY A 153 0.13 10.63 -12.15
CA GLY A 153 0.72 10.81 -10.81
C GLY A 153 2.20 11.18 -10.85
N ILE A 154 2.99 10.51 -11.69
CA ILE A 154 4.43 10.79 -11.81
C ILE A 154 4.68 12.14 -12.50
N LEU A 155 4.00 12.41 -13.61
CA LEU A 155 4.20 13.63 -14.39
C LEU A 155 3.87 14.88 -13.58
N ALA A 156 2.76 14.85 -12.82
CA ALA A 156 2.36 15.98 -11.98
C ALA A 156 3.43 16.39 -10.96
N GLY A 157 4.23 15.46 -10.42
CA GLY A 157 5.30 15.81 -9.48
C GLY A 157 6.64 16.14 -10.15
N LEU A 158 6.81 15.90 -11.45
CA LEU A 158 7.99 16.33 -12.22
C LEU A 158 7.90 17.82 -12.57
N GLU A 159 6.70 18.31 -12.87
CA GLU A 159 6.45 19.72 -13.22
C GLU A 159 6.74 20.69 -12.07
N GLU A 160 6.62 20.25 -10.81
CA GLU A 160 6.98 21.06 -9.63
C GLU A 160 8.50 21.07 -9.33
N GLY A 161 9.29 20.19 -9.97
CA GLY A 161 10.73 20.11 -9.76
C GLY A 161 11.55 21.12 -10.56
N SER A 162 10.94 21.80 -11.53
CA SER A 162 11.61 22.76 -12.43
C SER A 162 11.79 24.16 -11.85
N ASP A 163 11.14 24.49 -10.73
CA ASP A 163 11.15 25.85 -10.17
C ASP A 163 12.31 26.15 -9.19
N HIS A 164 13.32 25.28 -9.10
CA HIS A 164 14.43 25.40 -8.13
C HIS A 164 15.83 25.45 -8.78
N LEU A 165 15.95 26.07 -9.96
CA LEU A 165 17.23 26.31 -10.65
C LEU A 165 17.68 27.77 -10.66
N GLU A 166 17.18 28.62 -9.75
CA GLU A 166 17.72 29.99 -9.54
C GLU A 166 18.62 30.08 -8.31
#